data_AF-A0A2K9P9L9-F1
#
_entry.id   AF-A0A2K9P9L9-F1
#
_cell.length_a   1.000
_cell.length_b   1.000
_cell.length_c   1.000
_cell.angle_alpha   90.00
_cell.angle_beta   90.00
_cell.angle_gamma   90.00
#
_symmetry.space_group_name_H-M   'P 1'
#
loop_
_entity.id
_entity.type
_entity.pdbx_description
1 polymer ?
#
loop_
_entity_poly.entity_id
_entity_poly.type
_entity_poly.pdbx_seq_one_letter_code
_entity_poly.pdbx_strand_id
1 'polypeptide(L)'
;MERLLIVNADDFGLSKGQNYGIVEACRHGVVTSTTAMVNGDAIEHAVTLSRDLPTLAVGMHFVLTLGKPLTEMPGLTREGRLGKWIWQMAEEDTLPLDEIARELASQYQRFIDLFGREPTHLDSHHHVHMFPQIFPLVARFAAERNIALRIDRQPVFRTGDLPATLRSSQGFSSEFYGEAISESLFLQVLEASAKRGESSLEVMCHPAFIDNIIRQSAYCYPRLTELDVLTSASLKYAIAERGYRLGSFLDV
;
A
#
# COMPACT_ATOMS: atom_id res chain seq x y z
N MET A 1 -12.07 -10.92 21.87
CA MET A 1 -10.70 -10.69 21.38
C MET A 1 -10.71 -9.39 20.61
N GLU A 2 -9.72 -8.55 20.84
CA GLU A 2 -9.50 -7.30 20.11
C GLU A 2 -9.05 -7.64 18.67
N ARG A 3 -9.55 -6.91 17.67
CA ARG A 3 -9.18 -7.08 16.25
C ARG A 3 -8.05 -6.13 15.89
N LEU A 4 -7.12 -6.56 15.07
CA LEU A 4 -6.07 -5.68 14.53
C LEU A 4 -6.63 -4.85 13.36
N LEU A 5 -6.42 -3.54 13.39
CA LEU A 5 -6.68 -2.63 12.28
C LEU A 5 -5.35 -2.04 11.81
N ILE A 6 -5.03 -2.28 10.54
CA ILE A 6 -3.90 -1.69 9.84
C ILE A 6 -4.48 -0.61 8.93
N VAL A 7 -4.19 0.65 9.23
CA VAL A 7 -4.52 1.76 8.33
C VAL A 7 -3.25 2.08 7.54
N ASN A 8 -3.21 1.62 6.28
CA ASN A 8 -2.06 1.77 5.41
C ASN A 8 -2.25 2.94 4.45
N ALA A 9 -1.37 3.93 4.54
CA ALA A 9 -1.33 5.03 3.59
C ALA A 9 -0.39 4.70 2.42
N ASP A 10 -0.94 4.65 1.21
CA ASP A 10 -0.18 4.31 0.00
C ASP A 10 0.57 5.56 -0.53
N ASP A 11 1.47 5.33 -1.50
CA ASP A 11 2.22 6.35 -2.25
C ASP A 11 3.32 7.13 -1.49
N PHE A 12 3.86 6.63 -0.37
CA PHE A 12 4.94 7.34 0.33
C PHE A 12 6.20 7.45 -0.55
N GLY A 13 6.73 8.65 -0.71
CA GLY A 13 7.83 8.93 -1.65
C GLY A 13 7.38 9.43 -3.02
N LEU A 14 6.07 9.46 -3.32
CA LEU A 14 5.55 10.03 -4.57
C LEU A 14 5.88 11.53 -4.71
N SER A 15 5.59 12.31 -3.67
CA SER A 15 5.82 13.75 -3.65
C SER A 15 5.95 14.27 -2.22
N LYS A 16 6.38 15.54 -2.04
CA LYS A 16 6.47 16.12 -0.69
C LYS A 16 5.09 16.31 -0.06
N GLY A 17 4.09 16.72 -0.85
CA GLY A 17 2.70 16.85 -0.41
C GLY A 17 2.11 15.51 0.06
N GLN A 18 2.37 14.42 -0.67
CA GLN A 18 2.02 13.06 -0.26
C GLN A 18 2.68 12.72 1.08
N ASN A 19 4.00 12.86 1.16
CA ASN A 19 4.75 12.49 2.35
C ASN A 19 4.29 13.22 3.61
N TYR A 20 4.04 14.53 3.50
CA TYR A 20 3.58 15.31 4.63
C TYR A 20 2.16 14.94 5.07
N GLY A 21 1.25 14.63 4.14
CA GLY A 21 -0.09 14.17 4.51
C GLY A 21 -0.07 12.82 5.23
N ILE A 22 0.78 11.89 4.79
CA ILE A 22 0.97 10.61 5.47
C ILE A 22 1.54 10.81 6.89
N VAL A 23 2.56 11.66 7.02
CA VAL A 23 3.15 12.00 8.33
C VAL A 23 2.13 12.66 9.26
N GLU A 24 1.31 13.58 8.74
CA GLU A 24 0.25 14.24 9.49
C GLU A 24 -0.79 13.22 9.99
N ALA A 25 -1.28 12.36 9.09
CA ALA A 25 -2.25 11.32 9.42
C ALA A 25 -1.72 10.30 10.42
N CYS A 26 -0.40 10.07 10.47
CA CYS A 26 0.22 9.20 11.47
C CYS A 26 0.44 9.88 12.82
N ARG A 27 0.91 11.14 12.82
CA ARG A 27 1.18 11.90 14.06
C ARG A 27 -0.10 12.27 14.79
N HIS A 28 -1.14 12.63 14.04
CA HIS A 28 -2.35 13.24 14.57
C HIS A 28 -3.61 12.39 14.33
N GLY A 29 -3.48 11.24 13.67
CA GLY A 29 -4.60 10.42 13.27
C GLY A 29 -4.44 8.93 13.58
N VAL A 30 -5.04 8.12 12.71
CA VAL A 30 -5.15 6.66 12.87
C VAL A 30 -4.21 5.87 11.95
N VAL A 31 -3.46 6.55 11.07
CA VAL A 31 -2.49 5.89 10.19
C VAL A 31 -1.32 5.35 10.99
N THR A 32 -0.99 4.09 10.77
CA THR A 32 0.07 3.36 11.49
C THR A 32 1.01 2.60 10.56
N SER A 33 0.63 2.47 9.29
CA SER A 33 1.40 1.82 8.25
C SER A 33 1.42 2.67 6.98
N THR A 34 2.47 2.54 6.19
CA THR A 34 2.57 3.14 4.86
C THR A 34 3.42 2.28 3.94
N THR A 35 3.32 2.47 2.63
CA THR A 35 4.14 1.78 1.63
C THR A 35 4.88 2.78 0.75
N ALA A 36 6.20 2.56 0.60
CA ALA A 36 7.10 3.50 -0.06
C ALA A 36 7.37 3.15 -1.53
N MET A 37 7.16 4.11 -2.43
CA MET A 37 7.51 4.06 -3.84
C MET A 37 8.99 4.38 -4.01
N VAL A 38 9.84 3.34 -4.04
CA VAL A 38 11.30 3.53 -4.06
C VAL A 38 11.84 4.18 -5.33
N ASN A 39 11.07 4.17 -6.41
CA ASN A 39 11.36 4.89 -7.66
C ASN A 39 10.73 6.30 -7.71
N GLY A 40 10.06 6.73 -6.65
CA GLY A 40 9.39 8.03 -6.56
C GLY A 40 10.36 9.20 -6.36
N ASP A 41 10.02 10.35 -6.93
CA ASP A 41 10.89 11.55 -6.94
C ASP A 41 11.16 12.10 -5.53
N ALA A 42 10.28 11.84 -4.56
CA ALA A 42 10.39 12.32 -3.18
C ALA A 42 10.76 11.20 -2.19
N ILE A 43 11.32 10.07 -2.65
CA ILE A 43 11.66 8.95 -1.77
C ILE A 43 12.69 9.32 -0.70
N GLU A 44 13.73 10.09 -1.03
CA GLU A 44 14.74 10.54 -0.05
C GLU A 44 14.13 11.42 1.06
N HIS A 45 13.11 12.20 0.70
CA HIS A 45 12.34 13.00 1.65
C HIS A 45 11.49 12.09 2.57
N ALA A 46 10.87 11.04 2.01
CA ALA A 46 10.13 10.04 2.80
C ALA A 46 11.05 9.30 3.78
N VAL A 47 12.24 8.88 3.34
CA VAL A 47 13.26 8.26 4.20
C VAL A 47 13.60 9.17 5.38
N THR A 48 13.88 10.45 5.10
CA THR A 48 14.21 11.44 6.14
C THR A 48 13.08 11.56 7.17
N LEU A 49 11.83 11.73 6.71
CA LEU A 49 10.67 11.84 7.59
C LEU A 49 10.42 10.58 8.41
N SER A 50 10.65 9.39 7.84
CA SER A 50 10.43 8.12 8.53
C SER A 50 11.37 7.91 9.73
N ARG A 51 12.56 8.51 9.70
CA ARG A 51 13.52 8.44 10.82
C ARG A 51 13.02 9.18 12.05
N ASP A 52 12.25 10.26 11.84
CA ASP A 52 11.64 11.06 12.90
C ASP A 52 10.27 10.51 13.36
N LEU A 53 9.84 9.37 12.82
CA LEU A 53 8.54 8.77 13.10
C LEU A 53 8.63 7.24 13.22
N PRO A 54 9.32 6.72 14.27
CA PRO A 54 9.55 5.28 14.43
C PRO A 54 8.27 4.47 14.65
N THR A 55 7.16 5.12 15.00
CA THR A 55 5.84 4.49 15.14
C THR A 55 5.17 4.17 13.80
N LEU A 56 5.64 4.76 12.69
CA LEU A 56 5.14 4.46 11.35
C LEU A 56 5.84 3.23 10.78
N ALA A 57 5.10 2.15 10.59
CA ALA A 57 5.59 0.99 9.86
C ALA A 57 5.69 1.34 8.37
N VAL A 58 6.82 0.99 7.74
CA VAL A 58 7.07 1.30 6.32
C VAL A 58 7.25 -0.02 5.56
N GLY A 59 6.35 -0.30 4.62
CA GLY A 59 6.45 -1.35 3.62
C GLY A 59 6.95 -0.81 2.28
N MET A 60 7.11 -1.69 1.29
CA MET A 60 7.49 -1.31 -0.07
C MET A 60 6.27 -1.31 -0.98
N HIS A 61 6.03 -0.17 -1.64
CA HIS A 61 5.00 -0.01 -2.67
C HIS A 61 5.60 -0.34 -4.03
N PHE A 62 5.44 -1.58 -4.48
CA PHE A 62 5.99 -2.03 -5.75
C PHE A 62 5.37 -1.24 -6.93
N VAL A 63 6.20 -0.65 -7.79
CA VAL A 63 5.73 0.24 -8.87
C VAL A 63 6.03 -0.34 -10.24
N LEU A 64 4.97 -0.58 -11.03
CA LEU A 64 5.07 -1.00 -12.45
C LEU A 64 4.30 -0.08 -13.41
N THR A 65 3.76 1.04 -12.91
CA THR A 65 2.78 1.87 -13.65
C THR A 65 3.08 3.36 -13.62
N LEU A 66 4.16 3.78 -12.96
CA LEU A 66 4.53 5.18 -12.81
C LEU A 66 6.05 5.35 -12.74
N GLY A 67 6.54 6.43 -13.33
CA GLY A 67 7.96 6.81 -13.23
C GLY A 67 8.87 6.00 -14.13
N LYS A 68 10.17 6.01 -13.83
CA LYS A 68 11.17 5.16 -14.46
C LYS A 68 11.38 3.89 -13.61
N PRO A 69 11.58 2.71 -14.21
CA PRO A 69 12.00 1.54 -13.45
C PRO A 69 13.45 1.69 -12.97
N LEU A 70 13.88 0.82 -12.05
CA LEU A 70 15.28 0.73 -11.61
C LEU A 70 16.11 -0.19 -12.50
N THR A 71 15.46 -1.05 -13.28
CA THR A 71 16.08 -2.00 -14.21
C THR A 71 15.63 -1.74 -15.65
N GLU A 72 16.39 -2.28 -16.62
CA GLU A 72 15.97 -2.26 -18.02
C GLU A 72 14.75 -3.16 -18.23
N MET A 73 13.64 -2.55 -18.66
CA MET A 73 12.37 -3.23 -18.89
C MET A 73 11.82 -2.93 -20.29
N PRO A 74 12.48 -3.35 -21.39
CA PRO A 74 12.05 -3.04 -22.75
C PRO A 74 10.68 -3.62 -23.11
N GLY A 75 10.27 -4.74 -22.50
CA GLY A 75 8.93 -5.30 -22.70
C GLY A 75 7.84 -4.41 -22.08
N LEU A 76 8.11 -3.82 -20.92
CA LEU A 76 7.11 -3.06 -20.15
C LEU A 76 7.19 -1.54 -20.34
N THR A 77 8.34 -0.95 -20.65
CA THR A 77 8.47 0.51 -20.72
C THR A 77 8.13 1.06 -22.10
N ARG A 78 7.66 2.32 -22.13
CA ARG A 78 7.51 3.12 -23.35
C ARG A 78 8.27 4.43 -23.12
N GLU A 79 9.21 4.75 -23.99
CA GLU A 79 10.15 5.87 -23.80
C GLU A 79 10.88 5.83 -22.43
N GLY A 80 11.22 4.62 -21.96
CA GLY A 80 11.91 4.40 -20.69
C GLY A 80 11.05 4.68 -19.44
N ARG A 81 9.73 4.83 -19.59
CA ARG A 81 8.80 5.06 -18.48
C ARG A 81 7.83 3.89 -18.34
N LEU A 82 7.37 3.67 -17.12
CA LEU A 82 6.27 2.78 -16.76
C LEU A 82 4.93 3.50 -16.96
N GLY A 83 3.85 2.75 -17.17
CA GLY A 83 2.54 3.36 -17.45
C GLY A 83 1.38 2.38 -17.44
N LYS A 84 0.17 2.90 -17.70
CA LYS A 84 -1.09 2.16 -17.58
C LYS A 84 -1.39 1.15 -18.70
N TRP A 85 -0.49 0.96 -19.65
CA TRP A 85 -0.61 -0.10 -20.66
C TRP A 85 -0.35 -1.51 -20.10
N ILE A 86 0.18 -1.64 -18.87
CA ILE A 86 0.35 -2.95 -18.23
C ILE A 86 -0.98 -3.70 -18.09
N TRP A 87 -2.12 -3.00 -17.96
CA TRP A 87 -3.44 -3.62 -17.90
C TRP A 87 -3.78 -4.33 -19.22
N GLN A 88 -3.59 -3.65 -20.35
CA GLN A 88 -3.76 -4.25 -21.67
C GLN A 88 -2.84 -5.47 -21.84
N MET A 89 -1.57 -5.35 -21.42
CA MET A 89 -0.63 -6.48 -21.50
C MET A 89 -1.04 -7.66 -20.59
N ALA A 90 -1.65 -7.39 -19.44
CA ALA A 90 -2.17 -8.43 -18.55
C ALA A 90 -3.39 -9.15 -19.17
N GLU A 91 -4.27 -8.41 -19.84
CA GLU A 91 -5.42 -8.95 -20.58
C GLU A 91 -4.98 -9.80 -21.78
N GLU A 92 -3.92 -9.38 -22.47
CA GLU A 92 -3.34 -10.06 -23.64
C GLU A 92 -2.37 -11.19 -23.26
N ASP A 93 -2.10 -11.40 -21.96
CA ASP A 93 -1.13 -12.38 -21.43
C ASP A 93 0.30 -12.20 -21.98
N THR A 94 0.72 -10.93 -22.18
CA THR A 94 2.02 -10.56 -22.75
C THR A 94 2.98 -9.91 -21.74
N LEU A 95 2.70 -10.06 -20.44
CA LEU A 95 3.53 -9.47 -19.39
C LEU A 95 4.95 -10.06 -19.39
N PRO A 96 6.02 -9.22 -19.38
CA PRO A 96 7.39 -9.70 -19.33
C PRO A 96 7.77 -10.09 -17.89
N LEU A 97 7.33 -11.28 -17.43
CA LEU A 97 7.46 -11.72 -16.04
C LEU A 97 8.91 -11.75 -15.53
N ASP A 98 9.88 -12.07 -16.39
CA ASP A 98 11.30 -12.05 -16.02
C ASP A 98 11.82 -10.63 -15.77
N GLU A 99 11.35 -9.63 -16.53
CA GLU A 99 11.66 -8.22 -16.27
C GLU A 99 11.05 -7.77 -14.94
N ILE A 100 9.78 -8.13 -14.71
CA ILE A 100 9.04 -7.81 -13.48
C ILE A 100 9.73 -8.43 -12.25
N ALA A 101 10.23 -9.67 -12.36
CA ALA A 101 10.96 -10.33 -11.27
C ALA A 101 12.25 -9.59 -10.90
N ARG A 102 13.03 -9.17 -11.90
CA ARG A 102 14.26 -8.40 -11.70
C ARG A 102 13.97 -7.02 -11.10
N GLU A 103 12.92 -6.36 -11.58
CA GLU A 103 12.50 -5.06 -11.06
C GLU A 103 12.04 -5.17 -9.60
N LEU A 104 11.26 -6.21 -9.24
CA LEU A 104 10.85 -6.45 -7.85
C LEU A 104 12.07 -6.60 -6.93
N ALA A 105 13.05 -7.41 -7.33
CA ALA A 105 14.28 -7.60 -6.55
C ALA A 105 15.09 -6.30 -6.44
N SER A 106 15.16 -5.51 -7.51
CA SER A 106 15.87 -4.22 -7.52
C SER A 106 15.18 -3.18 -6.64
N GLN A 107 13.85 -3.07 -6.71
CA GLN A 107 13.08 -2.16 -5.84
C GLN A 107 13.22 -2.56 -4.37
N TYR A 108 13.18 -3.87 -4.08
CA TYR A 108 13.40 -4.37 -2.72
C TYR A 108 14.81 -4.06 -2.21
N GLN A 109 15.85 -4.26 -3.03
CA GLN A 109 17.21 -3.90 -2.62
C GLN A 109 17.34 -2.39 -2.41
N ARG A 110 16.79 -1.57 -3.30
CA ARG A 110 16.78 -0.12 -3.15
C ARG A 110 16.04 0.32 -1.88
N PHE A 111 14.95 -0.36 -1.50
CA PHE A 111 14.29 -0.12 -0.22
C PHE A 111 15.26 -0.31 0.94
N ILE A 112 15.98 -1.43 0.97
CA ILE A 112 16.96 -1.72 2.04
C ILE A 112 18.06 -0.66 2.07
N ASP A 113 18.59 -0.27 0.91
CA ASP A 113 19.66 0.72 0.81
C ASP A 113 19.22 2.10 1.35
N LEU A 114 17.95 2.47 1.11
CA LEU A 114 17.37 3.74 1.54
C LEU A 114 16.99 3.76 3.02
N PHE A 115 16.31 2.72 3.50
CA PHE A 115 15.73 2.66 4.84
C PHE A 115 16.65 1.96 5.87
N GLY A 116 17.69 1.26 5.43
CA GLY A 116 18.61 0.49 6.28
C GLY A 116 17.99 -0.77 6.91
N ARG A 117 16.80 -1.18 6.45
CA ARG A 117 16.03 -2.32 6.95
C ARG A 117 15.13 -2.89 5.87
N GLU A 118 14.69 -4.13 6.03
CA GLU A 118 13.68 -4.73 5.17
C GLU A 118 12.31 -4.04 5.31
N PRO A 119 11.48 -4.02 4.26
CA PRO A 119 10.12 -3.52 4.35
C PRO A 119 9.28 -4.40 5.26
N THR A 120 8.40 -3.79 6.05
CA THR A 120 7.49 -4.53 6.95
C THR A 120 6.50 -5.41 6.20
N HIS A 121 6.13 -5.00 4.99
CA HIS A 121 5.22 -5.70 4.08
C HIS A 121 5.40 -5.19 2.64
N LEU A 122 4.78 -5.92 1.71
CA LEU A 122 4.69 -5.56 0.29
C LEU A 122 3.24 -5.28 -0.08
N ASP A 123 3.07 -4.32 -0.98
CA ASP A 123 1.89 -4.11 -1.80
C ASP A 123 2.35 -3.55 -3.16
N SER A 124 1.46 -2.95 -3.96
CA SER A 124 1.87 -2.29 -5.20
C SER A 124 0.97 -1.14 -5.58
N HIS A 125 1.56 -0.15 -6.26
CA HIS A 125 0.82 0.94 -6.87
C HIS A 125 -0.18 0.42 -7.91
N HIS A 126 -1.42 0.87 -7.80
CA HIS A 126 -2.56 0.40 -8.59
C HIS A 126 -2.86 -1.11 -8.49
N HIS A 127 -2.45 -1.78 -7.40
CA HIS A 127 -2.71 -3.21 -7.14
C HIS A 127 -2.23 -4.19 -8.23
N VAL A 128 -1.30 -3.81 -9.10
CA VAL A 128 -0.74 -4.67 -10.15
C VAL A 128 -0.13 -5.99 -9.63
N HIS A 129 0.33 -6.05 -8.37
CA HIS A 129 0.78 -7.30 -7.77
C HIS A 129 -0.33 -8.34 -7.65
N MET A 130 -1.61 -7.94 -7.70
CA MET A 130 -2.76 -8.85 -7.67
C MET A 130 -3.16 -9.36 -9.06
N PHE A 131 -2.47 -8.95 -10.13
CA PHE A 131 -2.68 -9.56 -11.45
C PHE A 131 -2.36 -11.06 -11.37
N PRO A 132 -3.19 -11.96 -11.92
CA PRO A 132 -3.01 -13.41 -11.79
C PRO A 132 -1.61 -13.90 -12.19
N GLN A 133 -0.98 -13.26 -13.18
CA GLN A 133 0.36 -13.60 -13.65
C GLN A 133 1.48 -13.08 -12.73
N ILE A 134 1.28 -11.94 -12.06
CA ILE A 134 2.28 -11.28 -11.21
C ILE A 134 2.20 -11.78 -9.76
N PHE A 135 1.00 -12.11 -9.29
CA PHE A 135 0.75 -12.46 -7.90
C PHE A 135 1.59 -13.65 -7.40
N PRO A 136 1.72 -14.79 -8.11
CA PRO A 136 2.55 -15.91 -7.66
C PRO A 136 4.03 -15.56 -7.53
N LEU A 137 4.51 -14.59 -8.31
CA LEU A 137 5.88 -14.09 -8.24
C LEU A 137 6.07 -13.27 -6.95
N VAL A 138 5.18 -12.31 -6.67
CA VAL A 138 5.27 -11.46 -5.49
C VAL A 138 5.00 -12.24 -4.20
N ALA A 139 4.01 -13.15 -4.21
CA ALA A 139 3.68 -14.00 -3.07
C ALA A 139 4.84 -14.92 -2.67
N ARG A 140 5.50 -15.56 -3.64
CA ARG A 140 6.71 -16.36 -3.35
C ARG A 140 7.86 -15.50 -2.83
N PHE A 141 8.10 -14.36 -3.46
CA PHE A 141 9.16 -13.43 -3.04
C PHE A 141 8.98 -12.97 -1.58
N ALA A 142 7.74 -12.62 -1.20
CA ALA A 142 7.36 -12.25 0.15
C ALA A 142 7.52 -13.41 1.14
N ALA A 143 6.98 -14.59 0.80
CA ALA A 143 7.02 -15.77 1.65
C ALA A 143 8.46 -16.27 1.94
N GLU A 144 9.34 -16.25 0.94
CA GLU A 144 10.76 -16.63 1.08
C GLU A 144 11.53 -15.71 2.04
N ARG A 145 11.08 -14.45 2.17
CA ARG A 145 11.71 -13.43 3.02
C ARG A 145 10.96 -13.19 4.33
N ASN A 146 9.88 -13.93 4.59
CA ASN A 146 9.00 -13.73 5.74
C ASN A 146 8.42 -12.30 5.84
N ILE A 147 8.20 -11.67 4.67
CA ILE A 147 7.60 -10.33 4.55
C ILE A 147 6.10 -10.51 4.32
N ALA A 148 5.29 -9.71 5.00
CA ALA A 148 3.85 -9.78 4.80
C ALA A 148 3.44 -9.19 3.43
N LEU A 149 2.29 -9.61 2.91
CA LEU A 149 1.75 -9.15 1.61
C LEU A 149 0.31 -8.67 1.80
N ARG A 150 -0.03 -7.51 1.23
CA ARG A 150 -1.42 -7.10 1.03
C ARG A 150 -2.12 -8.10 0.11
N ILE A 151 -3.27 -8.62 0.51
CA ILE A 151 -4.04 -9.58 -0.31
C ILE A 151 -5.52 -9.22 -0.22
N ASP A 152 -6.13 -8.93 -1.36
CA ASP A 152 -7.58 -8.91 -1.49
C ASP A 152 -8.10 -10.34 -1.72
N ARG A 153 -8.69 -10.96 -0.72
CA ARG A 153 -9.18 -12.37 -0.77
C ARG A 153 -10.56 -12.50 -1.42
N GLN A 154 -10.82 -11.76 -2.49
CA GLN A 154 -11.97 -12.03 -3.36
C GLN A 154 -11.96 -13.50 -3.84
N PRO A 155 -13.11 -14.09 -4.17
CA PRO A 155 -13.25 -15.52 -4.51
C PRO A 155 -12.45 -16.00 -5.74
N VAL A 156 -11.70 -15.11 -6.40
CA VAL A 156 -10.81 -15.42 -7.52
C VAL A 156 -9.59 -16.24 -7.05
N PHE A 157 -9.14 -16.04 -5.81
CA PHE A 157 -7.94 -16.72 -5.29
C PHE A 157 -8.32 -18.01 -4.57
N ARG A 158 -7.89 -19.15 -5.10
CA ARG A 158 -8.02 -20.44 -4.41
C ARG A 158 -6.93 -20.52 -3.34
N THR A 159 -7.32 -20.81 -2.10
CA THR A 159 -6.43 -20.92 -0.93
C THR A 159 -5.27 -21.91 -1.11
N GLY A 160 -5.33 -22.82 -2.10
CA GLY A 160 -4.24 -23.74 -2.43
C GLY A 160 -3.05 -23.14 -3.19
N ASP A 161 -3.18 -21.92 -3.72
CA ASP A 161 -2.13 -21.28 -4.52
C ASP A 161 -1.17 -20.40 -3.69
N LEU A 162 -1.47 -20.21 -2.40
CA LEU A 162 -0.68 -19.37 -1.51
C LEU A 162 0.41 -20.17 -0.79
N PRO A 163 1.66 -19.68 -0.71
CA PRO A 163 2.67 -20.27 0.15
C PRO A 163 2.19 -20.34 1.60
N ALA A 164 2.38 -21.49 2.27
CA ALA A 164 1.92 -21.70 3.64
C ALA A 164 2.54 -20.73 4.67
N THR A 165 3.71 -20.17 4.36
CA THR A 165 4.43 -19.20 5.19
C THR A 165 4.07 -17.74 4.88
N LEU A 166 3.18 -17.49 3.90
CA LEU A 166 2.80 -16.14 3.50
C LEU A 166 2.00 -15.44 4.60
N ARG A 167 2.56 -14.35 5.13
CA ARG A 167 1.91 -13.50 6.12
C ARG A 167 1.06 -12.44 5.43
N SER A 168 -0.14 -12.17 5.93
CA SER A 168 -1.07 -11.18 5.36
C SER A 168 -2.23 -10.95 6.34
N SER A 169 -2.81 -9.74 6.36
CA SER A 169 -4.03 -9.47 7.15
C SER A 169 -5.14 -10.42 6.72
N GLN A 170 -6.15 -10.70 7.55
CA GLN A 170 -7.24 -11.59 7.15
C GLN A 170 -8.19 -10.91 6.16
N GLY A 171 -8.53 -9.64 6.42
CA GLY A 171 -9.29 -8.78 5.53
C GLY A 171 -8.44 -7.69 4.89
N PHE A 172 -8.90 -7.22 3.74
CA PHE A 172 -8.41 -6.03 3.06
C PHE A 172 -9.62 -5.23 2.55
N SER A 173 -9.55 -3.90 2.61
CA SER A 173 -10.55 -3.02 2.01
C SER A 173 -9.89 -1.86 1.29
N SER A 174 -10.28 -1.70 0.03
CA SER A 174 -10.00 -0.53 -0.81
C SER A 174 -11.19 0.41 -0.93
N GLU A 175 -12.25 0.23 -0.12
CA GLU A 175 -13.52 0.96 -0.24
C GLU A 175 -13.42 2.41 0.27
N PHE A 176 -12.43 2.72 1.11
CA PHE A 176 -12.14 4.09 1.55
C PHE A 176 -11.43 4.88 0.43
N TYR A 177 -12.11 5.02 -0.71
CA TYR A 177 -11.60 5.62 -1.93
C TYR A 177 -12.75 6.21 -2.77
N GLY A 178 -12.43 7.15 -3.66
CA GLY A 178 -13.40 7.83 -4.53
C GLY A 178 -13.94 9.13 -3.93
N GLU A 179 -15.14 9.54 -4.36
CA GLU A 179 -15.74 10.85 -4.04
C GLU A 179 -16.55 10.86 -2.73
N ALA A 180 -16.89 9.69 -2.17
CA ALA A 180 -17.80 9.55 -1.02
C ALA A 180 -17.07 9.23 0.29
N ILE A 181 -15.85 9.74 0.47
CA ILE A 181 -15.06 9.53 1.69
C ILE A 181 -15.75 10.17 2.89
N SER A 182 -15.95 9.39 3.96
CA SER A 182 -16.50 9.88 5.22
C SER A 182 -16.11 8.98 6.38
N GLU A 183 -16.21 9.49 7.60
CA GLU A 183 -16.07 8.69 8.81
C GLU A 183 -17.08 7.53 8.81
N SER A 184 -18.32 7.77 8.39
CA SER A 184 -19.35 6.74 8.27
C SER A 184 -18.94 5.59 7.33
N LEU A 185 -18.34 5.91 6.18
CA LEU A 185 -17.82 4.89 5.26
C LEU A 185 -16.72 4.06 5.92
N PHE A 186 -15.78 4.71 6.61
CA PHE A 186 -14.70 4.02 7.33
C PHE A 186 -15.27 3.04 8.37
N LEU A 187 -16.27 3.47 9.15
CA LEU A 187 -16.91 2.63 10.17
C LEU A 187 -17.71 1.46 9.55
N GLN A 188 -18.34 1.65 8.39
CA GLN A 188 -19.01 0.58 7.66
C GLN A 188 -18.03 -0.52 7.23
N VAL A 189 -16.83 -0.15 6.79
CA VAL A 189 -15.75 -1.09 6.46
C VAL A 189 -15.35 -1.94 7.68
N LEU A 190 -15.20 -1.31 8.86
CA LEU A 190 -14.89 -2.03 10.10
C LEU A 190 -16.00 -3.01 10.51
N GLU A 191 -17.26 -2.59 10.36
CA GLU A 191 -18.43 -3.43 10.67
C GLU A 191 -18.56 -4.60 9.69
N ALA A 192 -18.26 -4.40 8.40
CA ALA A 192 -18.25 -5.47 7.40
C ALA A 192 -17.19 -6.53 7.72
N SER A 193 -15.97 -6.12 8.06
CA SER A 193 -14.90 -7.01 8.53
C SER A 193 -15.29 -7.79 9.79
N ALA A 194 -15.87 -7.10 10.78
CA ALA A 194 -16.31 -7.73 12.01
C ALA A 194 -17.41 -8.78 11.77
N LYS A 195 -18.33 -8.53 10.83
CA LYS A 195 -19.36 -9.50 10.40
C LYS A 195 -18.77 -10.72 9.70
N ARG A 196 -17.67 -10.56 8.96
CA ARG A 196 -16.91 -11.67 8.36
C ARG A 196 -16.09 -12.47 9.37
N GLY A 197 -15.96 -11.99 10.61
CA GLY A 197 -15.18 -12.65 11.66
C GLY A 197 -13.68 -12.48 11.51
N GLU A 198 -13.24 -11.48 10.74
CA GLU A 198 -11.83 -11.17 10.52
C GLU A 198 -11.21 -10.66 11.84
N SER A 199 -10.08 -11.25 12.22
CA SER A 199 -9.28 -10.87 13.39
C SER A 199 -8.23 -9.80 13.07
N SER A 200 -7.93 -9.58 11.78
CA SER A 200 -7.11 -8.48 11.30
C SER A 200 -7.66 -7.92 9.98
N LEU A 201 -7.65 -6.60 9.84
CA LEU A 201 -8.12 -5.89 8.66
C LEU A 201 -7.08 -4.85 8.25
N GLU A 202 -6.78 -4.79 6.96
CA GLU A 202 -6.13 -3.65 6.34
C GLU A 202 -7.17 -2.74 5.67
N VAL A 203 -7.08 -1.43 5.93
CA VAL A 203 -7.79 -0.37 5.19
C VAL A 203 -6.76 0.48 4.46
N MET A 204 -6.85 0.52 3.14
CA MET A 204 -6.03 1.37 2.28
C MET A 204 -6.54 2.82 2.33
N CYS A 205 -5.61 3.78 2.28
CA CYS A 205 -5.91 5.20 2.19
C CYS A 205 -4.80 5.95 1.44
N HIS A 206 -5.06 7.21 1.07
CA HIS A 206 -4.16 8.10 0.33
C HIS A 206 -4.11 9.53 0.92
N PRO A 207 -4.01 9.74 2.25
CA PRO A 207 -3.96 11.08 2.83
C PRO A 207 -2.80 11.89 2.27
N ALA A 208 -3.05 13.12 1.83
CA ALA A 208 -2.04 13.98 1.23
C ALA A 208 -2.35 15.45 1.41
N PHE A 209 -1.32 16.29 1.51
CA PHE A 209 -1.43 17.69 1.11
C PHE A 209 -1.25 17.84 -0.40
N ILE A 210 -1.84 18.89 -0.97
CA ILE A 210 -1.79 19.12 -2.41
C ILE A 210 -0.49 19.85 -2.79
N ASP A 211 0.27 19.24 -3.70
CA ASP A 211 1.37 19.87 -4.41
C ASP A 211 1.23 19.72 -5.94
N ASN A 212 2.23 20.21 -6.70
CA ASN A 212 2.18 20.17 -8.16
C ASN A 212 2.18 18.75 -8.74
N ILE A 213 2.67 17.75 -8.02
CA ILE A 213 2.64 16.35 -8.45
C ILE A 213 1.24 15.80 -8.17
N ILE A 214 0.70 15.99 -6.97
CA ILE A 214 -0.65 15.53 -6.62
C ILE A 214 -1.72 16.17 -7.50
N ARG A 215 -1.57 17.44 -7.90
CA ARG A 215 -2.46 18.13 -8.86
C ARG A 215 -2.60 17.42 -10.21
N GLN A 216 -1.64 16.58 -10.59
CA GLN A 216 -1.69 15.82 -11.85
C GLN A 216 -2.41 14.47 -11.69
N SER A 217 -2.65 14.03 -10.46
CA SER A 217 -3.42 12.83 -10.17
C SER A 217 -4.91 13.09 -10.40
N ALA A 218 -5.60 12.13 -11.02
CA ALA A 218 -7.06 12.12 -11.05
C ALA A 218 -7.66 12.07 -9.63
N TYR A 219 -6.90 11.55 -8.67
CA TYR A 219 -7.26 11.47 -7.27
C TYR A 219 -6.49 12.51 -6.46
N CYS A 220 -6.80 13.79 -6.70
CA CYS A 220 -6.13 14.95 -6.10
C CYS A 220 -6.85 15.42 -4.83
N TYR A 221 -8.01 16.08 -4.97
CA TYR A 221 -8.73 16.70 -3.85
C TYR A 221 -9.30 15.70 -2.81
N PRO A 222 -9.80 14.51 -3.19
CA PRO A 222 -10.24 13.52 -2.22
C PRO A 222 -9.19 13.15 -1.16
N ARG A 223 -7.89 13.26 -1.46
CA ARG A 223 -6.81 13.01 -0.50
C ARG A 223 -6.81 13.96 0.69
N LEU A 224 -7.33 15.18 0.53
CA LEU A 224 -7.55 16.12 1.66
C LEU A 224 -8.70 15.64 2.54
N THR A 225 -9.81 15.18 1.94
CA THR A 225 -10.94 14.62 2.68
C THR A 225 -10.53 13.37 3.47
N GLU A 226 -9.71 12.50 2.88
CA GLU A 226 -9.13 11.37 3.59
C GLU A 226 -8.31 11.83 4.80
N LEU A 227 -7.44 12.83 4.61
CA LEU A 227 -6.61 13.37 5.69
C LEU A 227 -7.48 13.91 6.85
N ASP A 228 -8.55 14.66 6.55
CA ASP A 228 -9.46 15.21 7.56
C ASP A 228 -10.18 14.11 8.35
N VAL A 229 -10.64 13.05 7.67
CA VAL A 229 -11.30 11.91 8.33
C VAL A 229 -10.30 11.12 9.17
N LEU A 230 -9.13 10.82 8.64
CA LEU A 230 -8.10 10.00 9.30
C LEU A 230 -7.46 10.70 10.50
N THR A 231 -7.52 12.03 10.56
CA THR A 231 -7.05 12.85 11.70
C THR A 231 -8.17 13.26 12.64
N SER A 232 -9.41 12.83 12.39
CA SER A 232 -10.53 13.17 13.26
C SER A 232 -10.40 12.49 14.64
N ALA A 233 -10.63 13.27 15.70
CA ALA A 233 -10.61 12.72 17.05
C ALA A 233 -11.73 11.68 17.25
N SER A 234 -12.90 11.89 16.63
CA SER A 234 -14.05 10.98 16.70
C SER A 234 -13.73 9.60 16.14
N LEU A 235 -13.03 9.53 15.00
CA LEU A 235 -12.70 8.25 14.36
C LEU A 235 -11.86 7.36 15.28
N LYS A 236 -10.86 7.93 15.97
CA LYS A 236 -10.01 7.17 16.90
C LYS A 236 -10.82 6.53 18.03
N TYR A 237 -11.77 7.25 18.62
CA TYR A 237 -12.66 6.69 19.64
C TYR A 237 -13.61 5.64 19.05
N ALA A 238 -14.18 5.92 17.88
CA ALA A 238 -15.13 5.03 17.21
C ALA A 238 -14.50 3.68 16.78
N ILE A 239 -13.20 3.67 16.45
CA ILE A 239 -12.41 2.45 16.19
C ILE A 239 -12.29 1.61 17.48
N ALA A 240 -11.90 2.25 18.59
CA ALA A 240 -11.70 1.57 19.87
C ALA A 240 -13.02 0.99 20.42
N GLU A 241 -14.13 1.73 20.33
CA GLU A 241 -15.46 1.25 20.75
C GLU A 241 -15.93 0.00 19.97
N ARG A 242 -15.44 -0.18 18.74
CA ARG A 242 -15.73 -1.35 17.89
C ARG A 242 -14.78 -2.54 18.18
N GLY A 243 -13.89 -2.40 19.16
CA GLY A 243 -12.95 -3.45 19.58
C GLY A 243 -11.81 -3.66 18.59
N TYR A 244 -11.39 -2.61 17.90
CA TYR A 244 -10.18 -2.62 17.07
C TYR A 244 -9.02 -1.92 17.78
N ARG A 245 -7.85 -2.55 17.72
CA ARG A 245 -6.54 -1.97 18.04
C ARG A 245 -5.85 -1.54 16.75
N LEU A 246 -5.33 -0.33 16.73
CA LEU A 246 -4.42 0.11 15.67
C LEU A 246 -3.08 -0.64 15.77
N GLY A 247 -2.57 -1.08 14.63
CA GLY A 247 -1.26 -1.71 14.51
C GLY A 247 -0.83 -1.77 13.05
N SER A 248 0.17 -2.57 12.75
CA SER A 248 0.78 -2.63 11.42
C SER A 248 0.96 -4.06 10.94
N PHE A 249 1.55 -4.24 9.76
CA PHE A 249 1.94 -5.56 9.27
C PHE A 249 3.00 -6.27 10.12
N LEU A 250 3.65 -5.58 11.06
CA LEU A 250 4.49 -6.22 12.08
C LEU A 250 3.69 -7.07 13.08
N ASP A 251 2.39 -6.81 13.21
CA ASP A 251 1.48 -7.49 14.13
C ASP A 251 0.75 -8.71 13.51
N VAL A 252 1.06 -9.04 12.25
CA VAL A 252 0.37 -10.07 11.45
C VAL A 252 1.17 -11.37 11.36
#